data_AF-A0A4Y2KUG9-F1
#
_entry.id   AF-A0A4Y2KUG9-F1
#
_cell.length_a   1.000
_cell.length_b   1.000
_cell.length_c   1.000
_cell.angle_alpha   90.00
_cell.angle_beta   90.00
_cell.angle_gamma   90.00
#
_symmetry.space_group_name_H-M   'P 1'
#
loop_
_entity.id
_entity.type
_entity.pdbx_description
1 polymer ?
#
loop_
_entity_poly.entity_id
_entity_poly.type
_entity_poly.pdbx_seq_one_letter_code
_entity_poly.pdbx_strand_id
1 'polypeptide(L)'
;MPLKKFDQMLIGQVQALLELRWSHGIIQTYFKEKGIAISLSHISCIRNSNLGSTKNVSKPIKNGRQSKLKASEFQRLEKMASKPDPPTQASMAKALNLS
;
A
#
# COMPACT_ATOMS: atom_id res chain seq x y z
N MET A 1 6.42 -35.83 -0.27
CA MET A 1 7.36 -34.77 0.14
C MET A 1 6.58 -33.67 0.85
N PRO A 2 6.95 -33.23 2.06
CA PRO A 2 6.27 -32.10 2.67
C PRO A 2 6.69 -30.86 1.88
N LEU A 3 5.72 -30.18 1.25
CA LEU A 3 5.94 -28.82 0.76
C LEU A 3 6.35 -27.99 1.96
N LYS A 4 7.65 -27.72 2.07
CA LYS A 4 8.23 -26.79 3.04
C LYS A 4 7.38 -25.52 2.96
N LYS A 5 6.67 -25.23 4.04
CA LYS A 5 5.95 -23.96 4.20
C LYS A 5 6.95 -22.88 3.86
N PHE A 6 6.61 -22.01 2.92
CA PHE A 6 7.39 -20.80 2.70
C PHE A 6 7.40 -20.07 4.05
N ASP A 7 8.57 -20.00 4.68
CA ASP A 7 8.61 -19.57 6.08
C ASP A 7 8.02 -18.16 6.22
N GLN A 8 7.22 -17.95 7.28
CA GLN A 8 6.65 -16.63 7.60
C GLN A 8 7.73 -15.55 7.62
N MET A 9 8.95 -15.93 8.00
CA MET A 9 10.15 -15.09 7.97
C MET A 9 10.52 -14.64 6.54
N LEU A 10 10.47 -15.54 5.55
CA LEU A 10 10.76 -15.22 4.14
C LEU A 10 9.70 -14.31 3.55
N ILE A 11 8.43 -14.50 3.91
CA ILE A 11 7.33 -13.63 3.50
C ILE A 11 7.57 -12.20 4.02
N GLY A 12 7.95 -12.05 5.29
CA GLY A 12 8.29 -10.76 5.89
C GLY A 12 9.48 -10.09 5.20
N GLN A 13 10.52 -10.85 4.84
CA GLN A 13 11.66 -10.33 4.11
C GLN A 13 11.29 -9.85 2.69
N VAL A 14 10.49 -10.61 1.94
CA VAL A 14 10.01 -10.20 0.62
C VAL A 14 9.15 -8.94 0.73
N GLN A 15 8.30 -8.85 1.75
CA GLN A 15 7.48 -7.67 2.00
C GLN A 15 8.32 -6.42 2.30
N ALA A 16 9.32 -6.51 3.16
CA ALA A 16 10.22 -5.39 3.46
C ALA A 16 10.94 -4.89 2.20
N LEU A 17 11.40 -5.79 1.34
CA LEU A 17 12.02 -5.42 0.07
C LEU A 17 11.04 -4.76 -0.91
N LEU A 18 9.78 -5.20 -0.93
CA LEU A 18 8.72 -4.55 -1.72
C LEU A 18 8.40 -3.14 -1.18
N GLU A 19 8.39 -2.94 0.13
CA GLU A 19 8.20 -1.63 0.77
C GLU A 19 9.37 -0.66 0.46
N LEU A 20 10.58 -1.19 0.32
CA LEU A 20 11.76 -0.46 -0.17
C LEU A 20 11.70 -0.16 -1.69
N ARG A 21 10.57 -0.46 -2.36
CA ARG A 21 10.33 -0.28 -3.80
C ARG A 21 11.29 -1.06 -4.70
N TRP A 22 11.83 -2.18 -4.20
CA TRP A 22 12.64 -3.05 -5.04
C TRP A 22 11.78 -3.71 -6.12
N SER A 23 12.35 -3.86 -7.32
CA SER A 23 11.65 -4.54 -8.41
C SER A 23 11.63 -6.05 -8.16
N HIS A 24 10.62 -6.73 -8.72
CA HIS A 24 10.46 -8.18 -8.59
C HIS A 24 11.72 -8.94 -9.06
N GLY A 25 12.38 -8.46 -10.12
CA GLY A 25 13.61 -9.05 -10.63
C GLY A 25 14.78 -8.95 -9.64
N ILE A 26 14.95 -7.81 -8.98
CA ILE A 26 16.01 -7.62 -7.98
C ILE A 26 15.77 -8.52 -6.77
N ILE A 27 14.52 -8.59 -6.29
CA ILE A 27 14.12 -9.48 -5.19
C ILE A 27 14.41 -10.94 -5.56
N GLN A 28 14.04 -11.35 -6.78
CA GLN A 28 14.27 -12.71 -7.25
C GLN A 28 15.77 -13.07 -7.29
N THR A 29 16.62 -12.18 -7.82
CA THR A 29 18.07 -12.39 -7.86
C THR A 29 18.66 -12.47 -6.44
N TYR A 30 18.27 -11.57 -5.55
CA TYR A 30 18.73 -11.55 -4.16
C TYR A 30 18.49 -12.88 -3.43
N PHE A 31 17.30 -13.46 -3.57
CA PHE A 31 17.01 -14.75 -2.96
C PHE A 31 17.70 -15.91 -3.69
N LYS A 32 17.87 -15.82 -5.01
CA LYS A 32 18.63 -16.80 -5.81
C LYS A 32 20.08 -16.90 -5.34
N GLU A 33 20.74 -15.78 -5.05
CA GLU A 33 22.10 -15.75 -4.48
C GLU A 33 22.17 -16.42 -3.10
N LYS A 34 21.09 -16.36 -2.33
CA LYS A 34 20.95 -17.06 -1.04
C LYS A 34 20.53 -18.52 -1.16
N GLY A 35 20.48 -19.07 -2.38
CA GLY A 35 20.05 -20.45 -2.63
C GLY A 35 18.55 -20.68 -2.49
N ILE A 36 17.75 -19.61 -2.46
CA ILE A 36 16.29 -19.66 -2.29
C ILE A 36 15.64 -19.33 -3.64
N ALA A 37 15.05 -20.34 -4.27
CA ALA A 37 14.32 -20.15 -5.51
C ALA A 37 12.92 -19.56 -5.23
N ILE A 38 12.68 -18.33 -5.68
CA ILE A 38 11.38 -17.66 -5.58
C ILE A 38 10.86 -17.34 -6.98
N SER A 39 9.61 -17.68 -7.27
CA SER A 39 8.97 -17.30 -8.53
C SER A 39 8.42 -15.88 -8.47
N LEU A 40 8.40 -15.21 -9.62
CA LEU A 40 7.80 -13.88 -9.76
C LEU A 40 6.32 -13.87 -9.35
N SER A 41 5.58 -14.94 -9.67
CA SER A 41 4.19 -15.12 -9.25
C SER A 41 4.05 -15.13 -7.73
N HIS A 42 4.99 -15.75 -7.00
CA HIS A 42 4.97 -15.78 -5.54
C HIS A 42 5.21 -14.39 -4.94
N ILE A 43 6.16 -13.62 -5.49
CA ILE A 43 6.40 -12.22 -5.09
C ILE A 43 5.16 -11.35 -5.37
N SER A 44 4.51 -11.55 -6.53
CA SER A 44 3.28 -10.85 -6.89
C SER A 44 2.13 -11.20 -5.93
N CYS A 45 1.98 -12.47 -5.56
CA CYS A 45 1.02 -12.90 -4.55
C CYS A 45 1.28 -12.24 -3.20
N ILE A 46 2.53 -12.14 -2.74
CA ILE A 46 2.88 -11.46 -1.47
C ILE A 46 2.53 -9.96 -1.52
N ARG A 47 2.87 -9.30 -2.64
CA ARG A 47 2.50 -7.90 -2.86
C ARG A 47 0.99 -7.68 -2.79
N ASN A 48 0.24 -8.58 -3.41
CA ASN A 48 -1.22 -8.50 -3.51
C ASN A 48 -1.93 -9.02 -2.26
N SER A 49 -1.31 -9.90 -1.46
CA SER A 49 -1.83 -10.34 -0.17
C SER A 49 -1.72 -9.25 0.87
N ASN A 50 -0.71 -8.38 0.78
CA ASN A 50 -0.62 -7.17 1.62
C ASN A 50 -1.66 -6.11 1.25
N LEU A 51 -2.19 -6.14 0.01
CA LEU A 51 -3.38 -5.41 -0.38
C LEU A 51 -4.69 -6.03 0.15
N GLY A 52 -4.64 -7.26 0.69
CA GLY A 52 -5.78 -7.99 1.27
C GLY A 52 -5.71 -8.24 2.78
N SER A 53 -4.60 -7.89 3.45
CA SER A 53 -4.39 -8.10 4.89
C SER A 53 -4.53 -6.82 5.73
N THR A 54 -5.15 -5.78 5.18
CA THR A 54 -5.94 -4.80 5.95
C THR A 54 -7.42 -5.10 5.77
N LYS A 55 -7.81 -6.38 5.84
CA LYS A 55 -9.18 -6.77 6.21
C LYS A 55 -9.41 -6.48 7.69
N ASN A 56 -9.36 -5.20 8.06
CA ASN A 56 -10.39 -4.72 8.95
C ASN A 56 -11.72 -4.95 8.24
N VAL A 57 -12.74 -5.35 9.00
CA VAL A 57 -14.11 -5.54 8.54
C VAL A 57 -14.68 -4.20 8.09
N SER A 58 -14.27 -3.71 6.93
CA SER A 58 -15.00 -2.70 6.19
C SER A 58 -15.32 -3.32 4.84
N LYS A 59 -16.61 -3.29 4.52
CA LYS A 59 -17.19 -3.66 3.22
C LYS A 59 -16.26 -3.17 2.10
N PRO A 60 -16.18 -3.85 0.94
CA PRO A 60 -15.43 -3.31 -0.19
C PRO A 60 -15.91 -1.88 -0.36
N ILE A 61 -14.99 -0.92 -0.13
CA ILE A 61 -15.23 0.46 -0.46
C ILE A 61 -15.47 0.37 -1.95
N LYS A 62 -16.74 0.46 -2.35
CA LYS A 62 -17.09 0.68 -3.73
C LYS A 62 -16.26 1.90 -4.07
N ASN A 63 -15.33 1.76 -5.02
CA ASN A 63 -14.69 2.90 -5.64
C ASN A 63 -15.79 3.64 -6.42
N GLY A 64 -16.74 4.25 -5.70
CA GLY A 64 -17.48 5.40 -6.17
C GLY A 64 -16.42 6.39 -6.61
N ARG A 65 -16.63 6.93 -7.81
CA ARG A 65 -15.81 7.92 -8.50
C ARG A 65 -14.71 8.48 -7.59
N GLN A 66 -13.50 7.90 -7.65
CA GLN A 66 -12.35 8.52 -7.01
C GLN A 66 -12.13 9.85 -7.73
N SER A 67 -12.77 10.91 -7.22
CA SER A 67 -12.43 12.28 -7.60
C SER A 67 -11.06 12.50 -6.97
N LYS A 68 -10.02 12.12 -7.72
CA LYS A 68 -8.66 12.50 -7.39
C LYS A 68 -8.67 14.01 -7.19
N LEU A 69 -8.31 14.45 -5.99
CA LEU A 69 -8.20 15.87 -5.68
C LEU A 69 -7.36 16.54 -6.77
N LYS A 70 -7.88 17.59 -7.37
CA LYS A 70 -7.13 18.40 -8.32
C LYS A 70 -5.99 19.08 -7.56
N ALA A 71 -4.90 19.41 -8.27
CA ALA A 71 -3.76 20.11 -7.66
C ALA A 71 -4.18 21.41 -6.92
N SER A 72 -5.19 22.12 -7.42
CA SER A 72 -5.76 23.31 -6.77
C SER A 72 -6.48 23.01 -5.45
N GLU A 73 -7.07 21.83 -5.30
CA GLU A 73 -7.75 21.40 -4.08
C GLU A 73 -6.73 20.97 -3.02
N PHE A 74 -5.61 20.35 -3.44
CA PHE A 74 -4.46 20.11 -2.57
C PHE A 74 -3.89 21.41 -2.02
N GLN A 75 -3.66 22.40 -2.88
CA GLN A 75 -3.12 23.68 -2.44
C GLN A 75 -4.07 24.40 -1.46
N ARG A 76 -5.40 24.27 -1.63
CA ARG A 76 -6.39 24.81 -0.67
C ARG A 76 -6.36 24.05 0.66
N LEU A 77 -6.18 22.74 0.63
CA LEU A 77 -6.06 21.91 1.83
C LEU A 77 -4.81 22.29 2.64
N GLU A 78 -3.66 22.46 1.98
CA GLU A 78 -2.41 22.91 2.62
C GLU A 78 -2.60 24.27 3.31
N LYS A 79 -3.26 25.22 2.64
CA LYS A 79 -3.54 26.54 3.21
C LYS A 79 -4.49 26.49 4.41
N MET A 80 -5.45 25.57 4.45
CA MET A 80 -6.34 25.39 5.59
C MET A 80 -5.64 24.72 6.77
N ALA A 81 -4.80 23.71 6.49
CA ALA A 81 -4.03 22.99 7.50
C ALA A 81 -2.90 23.84 8.11
N SER A 82 -2.38 24.81 7.36
CA SER A 82 -1.32 25.73 7.82
C SER A 82 -1.83 26.87 8.72
N LYS A 83 -3.13 26.92 9.04
CA LYS A 83 -3.67 27.92 9.96
C LYS A 83 -3.30 27.58 11.41
N PRO A 84 -3.11 28.57 12.29
CA PRO A 84 -2.79 28.32 13.71
C PRO A 84 -3.91 27.60 14.46
N ASP A 85 -5.17 27.74 14.00
CA ASP A 85 -6.30 26.93 14.44
C ASP A 85 -6.97 26.31 13.19
N PRO A 86 -6.49 25.13 12.74
CA PRO A 86 -6.98 24.53 11.51
C PRO A 86 -8.39 23.95 11.71
N PRO A 87 -9.28 24.08 10.72
CA PRO A 87 -10.63 23.53 10.80
C PRO A 87 -10.60 22.00 10.92
N THR A 88 -11.64 21.42 11.52
CA THR A 88 -11.76 19.96 11.66
C THR A 88 -11.75 19.25 10.30
N GLN A 89 -11.32 17.99 10.27
CA GLN A 89 -11.28 17.19 9.04
C GLN A 89 -12.63 17.16 8.29
N ALA A 90 -13.75 17.07 9.03
CA ALA A 90 -15.09 17.12 8.45
C ALA A 90 -15.40 18.50 7.83
N SER A 91 -14.96 19.58 8.47
CA SER A 91 -15.10 20.95 7.95
C SER A 91 -14.23 21.17 6.70
N MET A 92 -13.01 20.64 6.68
CA MET A 92 -12.13 20.66 5.51
C MET A 92 -12.71 19.87 4.33
N ALA A 93 -13.25 18.67 4.60
CA ALA A 93 -13.90 17.85 3.57
C ALA A 93 -15.13 18.56 2.99
N LYS A 94 -15.96 19.18 3.84
CA LYS A 94 -17.10 19.99 3.42
C LYS A 94 -16.69 21.19 2.57
N ALA A 95 -15.60 21.86 2.92
CA ALA A 95 -15.06 23.00 2.17
C ALA A 95 -14.49 22.62 0.79
N LEU A 96 -14.11 21.35 0.62
CA LEU A 96 -13.62 20.77 -0.63
C LEU A 96 -14.71 20.01 -1.41
N ASN A 97 -15.97 20.06 -0.98
CA ASN A 97 -17.09 19.30 -1.57
C ASN A 97 -16.78 17.81 -1.73
N LEU A 98 -15.99 17.25 -0.80
CA LEU A 98 -15.75 15.81 -0.73
C LEU A 98 -16.99 15.19 -0.08
N SER A 99 -17.77 14.46 -0.89
CA SER A 99 -18.96 13.75 -0.44
C SER A 99 -18.63 12.50 0.35
#